data_AF-A0A7X6A744-F1
#
_entry.id   AF-A0A7X6A744-F1
#
_cell.length_a   1.000
_cell.length_b   1.000
_cell.length_c   1.000
_cell.angle_alpha   90.00
_cell.angle_beta   90.00
_cell.angle_gamma   90.00
#
_symmetry.space_group_name_H-M   'P 1'
#
loop_
_entity.id
_entity.type
_entity.pdbx_description
1 polymer ?
#
loop_
_entity_poly.entity_id
_entity_poly.type
_entity_poly.pdbx_seq_one_letter_code
_entity_poly.pdbx_strand_id
1 'polypeptide(L)'
;RCTTSEQARDRSKELLHELGLVRVAQSPGYALSGGERRRAEIARALASDPQYILLDEPFAGIDPIAVAELQQIVSQLREKSIGVLITD
;
A
#
# COMPACT_ATOMS: atom_id res chain seq x y z
N ARG A 1 -6.96 0.31 18.19
CA ARG A 1 -7.08 -1.08 18.72
C ARG A 1 -5.74 -1.44 19.34
N CYS A 2 -5.70 -2.10 20.50
CA CYS A 2 -4.45 -2.56 21.10
C CYS A 2 -4.06 -3.89 20.45
N THR A 3 -3.33 -3.85 19.34
CA THR A 3 -2.74 -5.03 18.70
C THR A 3 -1.48 -5.44 19.44
N THR A 4 -1.28 -6.73 19.69
CA THR A 4 -0.02 -7.21 20.28
C THR A 4 1.14 -7.02 19.30
N SER A 5 2.37 -6.96 19.82
CA SER A 5 3.58 -6.84 18.98
C SER A 5 3.73 -8.00 17.98
N GLU A 6 3.27 -9.19 18.36
CA GLU A 6 3.23 -10.38 17.50
C GLU A 6 2.22 -10.22 16.36
N GLN A 7 0.98 -9.82 16.66
CA GLN A 7 -0.05 -9.54 15.66
C GLN A 7 0.39 -8.46 14.65
N ALA A 8 1.03 -7.40 15.13
CA ALA A 8 1.55 -6.35 14.26
C ALA A 8 2.64 -6.87 13.32
N ARG A 9 3.50 -7.77 13.82
CA ARG A 9 4.57 -8.37 13.03
C ARG A 9 4.02 -9.32 11.97
N ASP A 10 3.03 -10.13 12.31
CA ASP A 10 2.41 -11.04 11.36
C ASP A 10 1.61 -10.29 10.29
N ARG A 11 0.87 -9.25 10.69
CA ARG A 11 0.21 -8.35 9.74
C ARG A 11 1.19 -7.69 8.77
N SER A 12 2.35 -7.25 9.28
CA SER A 12 3.40 -6.69 8.44
C SER A 12 3.93 -7.70 7.42
N LYS A 13 4.17 -8.96 7.83
CA LYS A 13 4.61 -10.02 6.91
C LYS A 13 3.58 -10.30 5.81
N GLU A 14 2.29 -10.36 6.16
CA GLU A 14 1.20 -10.54 5.19
C GLU A 14 1.22 -9.44 4.13
N LEU A 15 1.28 -8.18 4.56
CA LEU A 15 1.29 -7.03 3.66
C LEU A 15 2.53 -7.00 2.77
N LEU A 16 3.69 -7.39 3.30
CA LEU A 16 4.92 -7.50 2.50
C LEU A 16 4.81 -8.58 1.42
N HIS A 17 4.17 -9.71 1.72
CA HIS A 17 3.91 -10.77 0.74
C HIS A 17 2.95 -10.31 -0.35
N GLU A 18 1.83 -9.74 0.04
CA GLU A 18 0.77 -9.32 -0.86
C GLU A 18 1.21 -8.24 -1.84
N LEU A 19 2.00 -7.27 -1.36
CA LEU A 19 2.47 -6.15 -2.17
C LEU A 19 3.82 -6.44 -2.86
N GLY A 20 4.31 -7.69 -2.81
CA GLY A 20 5.54 -8.10 -3.49
C GLY A 20 6.80 -7.42 -2.96
N LEU A 21 6.82 -7.05 -1.67
CA LEU A 21 7.91 -6.32 -1.02
C LEU A 21 8.87 -7.21 -0.23
N VAL A 22 8.59 -8.51 -0.13
CA VAL A 22 9.40 -9.47 0.65
C VAL A 22 10.90 -9.35 0.36
N ARG A 23 11.27 -9.25 -0.92
CA ARG A 23 12.67 -9.17 -1.37
C ARG A 23 13.40 -7.91 -0.90
N VAL A 24 12.66 -6.81 -0.68
CA VAL A 24 13.19 -5.50 -0.30
C VAL A 24 12.85 -5.12 1.14
N ALA A 25 12.29 -6.04 1.93
CA ALA A 25 11.79 -5.75 3.28
C ALA A 25 12.87 -5.25 4.25
N GLN A 26 14.13 -5.59 4.01
CA GLN A 26 15.29 -5.14 4.79
C GLN A 26 16.07 -4.01 4.10
N SER A 27 15.66 -3.62 2.89
CA SER A 27 16.31 -2.53 2.16
C SER A 27 15.94 -1.18 2.79
N PRO A 28 16.89 -0.24 2.87
CA PRO A 28 16.55 1.12 3.32
C PRO A 28 15.60 1.79 2.32
N GLY A 29 14.64 2.57 2.82
CA GLY A 29 13.57 3.16 1.99
C GLY A 29 14.05 4.06 0.85
N TYR A 30 15.24 4.65 0.96
CA TYR A 30 15.85 5.44 -0.11
C TYR A 30 16.33 4.60 -1.30
N ALA A 31 16.59 3.30 -1.10
CA ALA A 31 17.06 2.38 -2.13
C ALA A 31 15.92 1.69 -2.91
N LEU A 32 14.67 1.91 -2.51
CA LEU A 32 13.49 1.38 -3.20
C LEU A 32 13.28 2.10 -4.54
N SER A 33 12.90 1.35 -5.58
CA SER A 33 12.37 1.94 -6.81
C SER A 33 11.08 2.73 -6.53
N GLY A 34 10.68 3.61 -7.46
CA GLY A 34 9.45 4.40 -7.31
C GLY A 34 8.20 3.56 -7.02
N GLY A 35 8.03 2.46 -7.77
CA GLY A 35 6.91 1.52 -7.56
C GLY A 35 6.98 0.76 -6.23
N GLU A 36 8.19 0.36 -5.80
CA GLU A 36 8.38 -0.29 -4.49
C GLU A 36 8.10 0.67 -3.33
N ARG A 37 8.55 1.93 -3.44
CA ARG A 37 8.26 2.96 -2.44
C ARG A 37 6.75 3.19 -2.32
N ARG A 38 6.05 3.31 -3.45
CA ARG A 38 4.59 3.47 -3.47
C ARG A 38 3.88 2.31 -2.79
N ARG A 39 4.22 1.06 -3.15
CA ARG A 39 3.66 -0.13 -2.51
C ARG A 39 3.96 -0.18 -1.02
N ALA A 40 5.15 0.26 -0.58
CA ALA A 40 5.50 0.33 0.84
C ALA A 40 4.65 1.39 1.59
N GLU A 41 4.32 2.51 0.97
CA GLU A 41 3.43 3.52 1.54
C GLU A 41 1.99 3.00 1.71
N ILE A 42 1.50 2.25 0.72
CA ILE A 42 0.19 1.58 0.80
C ILE A 42 0.21 0.51 1.90
N ALA A 43 1.26 -0.31 1.98
CA ALA A 43 1.44 -1.29 3.06
C ALA A 43 1.35 -0.62 4.43
N ARG A 44 2.02 0.53 4.59
CA ARG A 44 1.98 1.33 5.82
C ARG A 44 0.57 1.83 6.14
N ALA A 45 -0.18 2.31 5.15
CA ALA A 45 -1.56 2.74 5.36
C ALA A 45 -2.46 1.57 5.80
N LEU A 46 -2.28 0.40 5.17
CA LEU A 46 -3.03 -0.82 5.47
C LEU A 46 -2.68 -1.49 6.79
N ALA A 47 -1.48 -1.25 7.32
CA ALA A 47 -1.05 -1.80 8.60
C ALA A 47 -1.96 -1.40 9.77
N SER A 48 -2.68 -0.28 9.64
CA SER A 48 -3.62 0.22 10.65
C SER A 48 -5.04 -0.34 10.51
N ASP A 49 -5.27 -1.28 9.59
CA ASP A 49 -6.59 -1.87 9.30
C ASP A 49 -7.70 -0.82 9.05
N PRO A 50 -7.49 0.10 8.08
CA PRO A 50 -8.43 1.19 7.83
C PRO A 50 -9.71 0.67 7.16
N GLN A 51 -10.86 1.26 7.52
CA GLN A 51 -12.11 1.03 6.79
C GLN A 51 -12.21 1.87 5.52
N TYR A 52 -11.49 3.00 5.47
CA TYR A 52 -11.48 3.93 4.35
C TYR A 52 -10.07 4.43 4.06
N ILE A 53 -9.75 4.64 2.79
CA ILE A 53 -8.52 5.27 2.31
C ILE A 53 -8.91 6.46 1.45
N LEU A 54 -8.34 7.63 1.76
CA LEU A 54 -8.41 8.82 0.93
C LEU A 54 -7.17 8.89 0.06
N LEU A 55 -7.37 9.04 -1.24
CA LEU A 55 -6.33 9.29 -2.22
C LEU A 55 -6.57 10.69 -2.78
N ASP A 56 -5.73 11.64 -2.36
CA ASP A 56 -5.80 13.02 -2.79
C ASP A 56 -5.00 13.21 -4.08
N GLU A 57 -5.66 13.58 -5.19
CA GLU A 57 -5.08 13.73 -6.53
C GLU A 57 -4.09 12.61 -6.94
N PRO A 58 -4.45 11.31 -6.81
CA PRO A 58 -3.47 10.22 -6.87
C PRO A 58 -2.86 10.00 -8.26
N PHE A 59 -3.43 10.61 -9.29
CA PHE A 59 -3.02 10.49 -10.69
C PHE A 59 -2.27 11.73 -11.20
N ALA A 60 -2.19 12.82 -10.43
CA ALA A 60 -1.59 14.06 -10.87
C ALA A 60 -0.08 13.88 -11.16
N GLY A 61 0.33 14.24 -12.38
CA GLY A 61 1.73 14.18 -12.81
C GLY A 61 2.32 12.77 -12.94
N ILE A 62 1.49 11.73 -12.96
CA ILE A 62 1.94 10.33 -13.07
C ILE A 62 1.89 9.87 -14.53
N ASP A 63 2.92 9.13 -14.96
CA ASP A 63 2.98 8.49 -16.28
C ASP A 63 1.84 7.47 -16.48
N PRO A 64 1.28 7.34 -17.70
CA PRO A 64 0.20 6.38 -17.99
C PRO A 64 0.48 4.94 -17.55
N ILE A 65 1.73 4.47 -17.60
CA ILE A 65 2.10 3.12 -17.15
C ILE A 65 1.89 2.98 -15.63
N ALA A 66 2.26 4.01 -14.86
CA ALA A 66 2.12 4.00 -13.42
C ALA A 66 0.67 4.25 -12.95
N VAL A 67 -0.20 4.83 -13.79
CA VAL A 67 -1.64 4.89 -13.54
C VAL A 67 -2.24 3.48 -13.50
N ALA A 68 -1.85 2.60 -14.42
CA ALA A 68 -2.34 1.21 -14.44
C ALA A 68 -1.95 0.45 -13.16
N GLU A 69 -0.71 0.61 -12.68
CA GLU A 69 -0.27 0.02 -11.40
C GLU A 69 -1.11 0.50 -10.22
N LEU A 70 -1.42 1.80 -10.17
CA LEU A 70 -2.23 2.40 -9.12
C LEU A 70 -3.67 1.89 -9.15
N GLN A 71 -4.27 1.75 -10.34
CA GLN A 71 -5.60 1.17 -10.52
C GLN A 71 -5.66 -0.29 -10.05
N GLN A 72 -4.61 -1.08 -10.29
CA GLN A 72 -4.52 -2.45 -9.77
C GLN A 72 -4.53 -2.46 -8.23
N ILE A 73 -3.76 -1.58 -7.61
CA ILE A 73 -3.73 -1.43 -6.15
C ILE A 73 -5.13 -1.04 -5.62
N VAL A 74 -5.77 -0.03 -6.21
CA VAL A 74 -7.13 0.40 -5.80
C VAL A 74 -8.13 -0.75 -5.92
N SER A 75 -8.01 -1.58 -6.96
CA SER A 75 -8.87 -2.76 -7.15
C SER A 75 -8.68 -3.78 -6.03
N GLN A 76 -7.42 -4.07 -5.64
CA GLN A 76 -7.10 -4.96 -4.52
C GLN A 76 -7.64 -4.42 -3.19
N LEU A 77 -7.55 -3.10 -2.97
CA LEU A 77 -8.13 -2.45 -1.79
C LEU A 77 -9.65 -2.64 -1.71
N ARG A 78 -10.34 -2.48 -2.85
CA ARG A 78 -11.78 -2.67 -2.95
C ARG A 78 -12.21 -4.11 -2.66
N GLU A 79 -11.46 -5.10 -3.16
CA GLU A 79 -11.72 -6.53 -2.87
C GLU A 79 -11.67 -6.85 -1.37
N LYS A 80 -10.90 -6.07 -0.61
CA LYS A 80 -10.79 -6.16 0.85
C LYS A 80 -11.88 -5.43 1.61
N SER A 81 -12.92 -4.93 0.92
CA SER A 81 -14.00 -4.14 1.51
C SER A 81 -13.52 -2.84 2.18
N ILE A 82 -12.39 -2.29 1.71
CA ILE A 82 -11.91 -0.97 2.11
C ILE A 82 -12.54 0.05 1.19
N GLY A 83 -13.23 1.04 1.75
CA GLY A 83 -13.77 2.15 0.97
C GLY A 83 -12.64 3.03 0.45
N VAL A 84 -12.59 3.29 -0.85
CA VAL A 84 -11.60 4.18 -1.46
C VAL A 84 -12.30 5.46 -1.90
N LEU A 85 -11.83 6.60 -1.40
CA LEU A 85 -12.25 7.93 -1.83
C LEU A 85 -11.12 8.55 -2.65
N ILE A 86 -11.43 8.97 -3.86
CA ILE A 86 -10.47 9.60 -4.79
C ILE A 86 -10.97 11.01 -5.06
N THR A 87 -10.08 11.99 -4.92
CA THR A 87 -10.30 13.38 -5.36
C THR A 87 -9.51 13.64 -6.64
N ASP A 88 -9.95 14.65 -7.40
CA ASP A 88 -9.36 15.10 -8.67
C ASP A 88 -8.65 16.44 -8.47
#